data_AF-A0A6L6PIW4-F1
#
_entry.id   AF-A0A6L6PIW4-F1
#
_cell.length_a   1.000
_cell.length_b   1.000
_cell.length_c   1.000
_cell.angle_alpha   90.00
_cell.angle_beta   90.00
_cell.angle_gamma   90.00
#
_symmetry.space_group_name_H-M   'P 1'
#
loop_
_entity.id
_entity.type
_entity.pdbx_description
1 polymer ?
#
loop_
_entity_poly.entity_id
_entity_poly.type
_entity_poly.pdbx_seq_one_letter_code
_entity_poly.pdbx_strand_id
1 'polypeptide(L)'
;MKTKTLMITGLLSMISAAAFAQTPVAQVHQDNVQIIQDSQRIHQDNREIQHDNAVIAVKKGEVAAGKQELRAEKHERNALARAENAELKKGDLAGARQLDQARRDEQHAINQQKHEIRHDEKVIAHKKADKQEAKLARHEDKAERHEDKVKRDHDAGKI
;
A
#
# COMPACT_ATOMS: atom_id res chain seq x y z
N MET A 1 18.41 9.99 -20.61
CA MET A 1 18.67 11.40 -21.00
C MET A 1 17.42 11.95 -21.65
N LYS A 2 16.79 12.98 -21.07
CA LYS A 2 15.73 13.74 -21.72
C LYS A 2 15.97 15.23 -21.43
N THR A 3 15.96 15.98 -22.51
CA THR A 3 16.43 17.34 -22.74
C THR A 3 15.62 18.39 -21.97
N LYS A 4 16.31 19.29 -21.28
CA LYS A 4 15.74 20.56 -20.78
C LYS A 4 16.41 21.70 -21.54
N THR A 5 15.67 22.30 -22.45
CA THR A 5 16.06 23.53 -23.15
C THR A 5 15.52 24.73 -22.38
N LEU A 6 16.43 25.68 -22.16
CA LEU A 6 16.27 27.02 -21.58
C LEU A 6 15.31 27.93 -22.35
N MET A 7 14.69 28.88 -21.63
CA MET A 7 14.60 30.35 -21.90
C MET A 7 13.99 31.00 -20.63
N ILE A 8 14.72 31.69 -19.75
CA ILE A 8 15.16 33.11 -19.75
C ILE A 8 14.08 34.13 -20.15
N THR A 9 13.60 34.89 -19.15
CA THR A 9 13.28 36.35 -19.09
C THR A 9 12.34 36.54 -17.90
N GLY A 10 12.62 37.30 -16.82
CA GLY A 10 13.35 38.54 -16.69
C GLY A 10 12.35 39.70 -16.63
N LEU A 11 11.92 40.10 -15.42
CA LEU A 11 11.41 41.43 -14.99
C LEU A 11 10.37 41.28 -13.86
N LEU A 12 10.76 41.55 -12.61
CA LEU A 12 10.22 42.70 -11.90
C LEU A 12 11.11 43.03 -10.70
N SER A 13 11.88 44.09 -10.90
CA SER A 13 12.65 44.83 -9.92
C SER A 13 11.73 45.53 -8.92
N MET A 14 12.18 45.61 -7.66
CA MET A 14 11.82 46.60 -6.64
C MET A 14 10.33 46.75 -6.28
N ILE A 15 9.98 46.21 -5.11
CA ILE A 15 9.11 46.92 -4.17
C ILE A 15 9.88 47.06 -2.86
N SER A 16 10.43 48.27 -2.71
CA SER A 16 10.50 49.08 -1.51
C SER A 16 10.23 48.37 -0.18
N ALA A 17 11.16 48.54 0.75
CA ALA A 17 10.94 48.41 2.18
C ALA A 17 9.63 49.12 2.56
N ALA A 18 8.59 48.34 2.77
CA ALA A 18 7.32 48.77 3.29
C ALA A 18 6.98 47.78 4.40
N ALA A 19 7.52 48.07 5.58
CA ALA A 19 7.06 47.49 6.83
C ALA A 19 5.61 47.96 7.05
N PHE A 20 4.66 47.31 6.38
CA PHE A 20 3.25 47.48 6.68
C PHE A 20 2.83 46.32 7.57
N ALA A 21 2.50 46.69 8.80
CA ALA A 21 1.85 45.88 9.80
C ALA A 21 0.80 44.96 9.15
N GLN A 22 1.04 43.65 9.12
CA GLN A 22 -0.06 42.70 9.10
C GLN A 22 -0.86 42.99 10.35
N THR A 23 -2.08 43.51 10.19
CA THR A 23 -3.00 43.59 11.32
C THR A 23 -3.19 42.16 11.84
N PRO A 24 -3.06 41.91 13.15
CA PRO A 24 -3.09 40.55 13.71
C PRO A 24 -4.34 39.76 13.31
N VAL A 25 -5.45 40.46 13.02
CA VAL A 25 -6.70 39.89 12.52
C VAL A 25 -6.58 39.27 11.12
N ALA A 26 -5.82 39.89 10.21
CA ALA A 26 -5.61 39.37 8.85
C ALA A 26 -4.75 38.10 8.85
N GLN A 27 -3.69 38.07 9.69
CA GLN A 27 -2.84 36.90 9.88
C GLN A 27 -3.62 35.72 10.48
N VAL A 28 -4.44 35.96 11.51
CA VAL A 28 -5.32 34.93 12.10
C VAL A 28 -6.31 34.38 11.09
N HIS A 29 -6.86 35.22 10.20
CA HIS A 29 -7.78 34.74 9.16
C HIS A 29 -7.07 33.81 8.17
N GLN A 30 -5.86 34.16 7.73
CA GLN A 30 -5.06 33.33 6.83
C GLN A 30 -4.65 32.00 7.48
N ASP A 31 -4.21 32.03 8.74
CA ASP A 31 -3.86 30.82 9.49
C ASP A 31 -5.09 29.91 9.68
N ASN A 32 -6.28 30.48 9.93
CA ASN A 32 -7.52 29.70 10.03
C ASN A 32 -7.90 29.00 8.71
N VAL A 33 -7.73 29.66 7.57
CA VAL A 33 -7.96 29.03 6.25
C VAL A 33 -6.99 27.88 6.02
N GLN A 34 -5.70 28.06 6.37
CA GLN A 34 -4.69 27.01 6.27
C GLN A 34 -5.02 25.81 7.18
N ILE A 35 -5.43 26.06 8.44
CA ILE A 35 -5.82 25.00 9.38
C ILE A 35 -6.99 24.16 8.84
N ILE A 36 -7.98 24.80 8.20
CA ILE A 36 -9.12 24.10 7.61
C ILE A 36 -8.66 23.21 6.45
N GLN A 37 -7.79 23.71 5.57
CA GLN A 37 -7.24 22.94 4.45
C GLN A 37 -6.40 21.75 4.95
N ASP A 38 -5.52 21.98 5.91
CA ASP A 38 -4.70 20.95 6.55
C ASP A 38 -5.58 19.87 7.21
N SER A 39 -6.63 20.28 7.91
CA SER A 39 -7.58 19.37 8.55
C SER A 39 -8.26 18.48 7.51
N GLN A 40 -8.74 19.06 6.40
CA GLN A 40 -9.35 18.29 5.30
C GLN A 40 -8.38 17.28 4.70
N ARG A 41 -7.12 17.68 4.45
CA ARG A 41 -6.06 16.79 3.96
C ARG A 41 -5.78 15.65 4.92
N ILE A 42 -5.59 15.94 6.21
CA ILE A 42 -5.39 14.93 7.26
C ILE A 42 -6.57 13.94 7.31
N HIS A 43 -7.81 14.42 7.17
CA HIS A 43 -8.98 13.55 7.11
C HIS A 43 -9.01 12.67 5.86
N GLN A 44 -8.54 13.16 4.72
CA GLN A 44 -8.39 12.36 3.51
C GLN A 44 -7.33 11.27 3.68
N ASP A 45 -6.12 11.63 4.13
CA ASP A 45 -5.02 10.68 4.34
C ASP A 45 -5.41 9.59 5.36
N ASN A 46 -6.10 9.98 6.45
CA ASN A 46 -6.59 9.01 7.43
C ASN A 46 -7.59 8.03 6.83
N ARG A 47 -8.48 8.49 5.95
CA ARG A 47 -9.45 7.60 5.25
C ARG A 47 -8.72 6.63 4.32
N GLU A 48 -7.71 7.09 3.60
CA GLU A 48 -6.88 6.25 2.74
C GLU A 48 -6.13 5.17 3.54
N ILE A 49 -5.47 5.56 4.63
CA ILE A 49 -4.79 4.62 5.53
C ILE A 49 -5.77 3.59 6.11
N GLN A 50 -6.98 4.01 6.49
CA GLN A 50 -8.02 3.10 7.00
C GLN A 50 -8.49 2.12 5.91
N HIS A 51 -8.71 2.62 4.70
CA HIS A 51 -9.06 1.80 3.55
C HIS A 51 -7.99 0.74 3.27
N ASP A 52 -6.71 1.13 3.20
CA ASP A 52 -5.61 0.20 2.95
C ASP A 52 -5.46 -0.82 4.08
N ASN A 53 -5.69 -0.42 5.34
CA ASN A 53 -5.72 -1.37 6.45
C ASN A 53 -6.85 -2.40 6.31
N ALA A 54 -8.04 -1.98 5.87
CA ALA A 54 -9.15 -2.89 5.64
C ALA A 54 -8.83 -3.88 4.51
N VAL A 55 -8.30 -3.41 3.38
CA VAL A 55 -7.86 -4.26 2.26
C VAL A 55 -6.79 -5.26 2.73
N ILE A 56 -5.78 -4.81 3.46
CA ILE A 56 -4.73 -5.69 4.01
C ILE A 56 -5.35 -6.76 4.93
N ALA A 57 -6.30 -6.40 5.78
CA ALA A 57 -6.93 -7.33 6.70
C ALA A 57 -7.71 -8.42 5.97
N VAL A 58 -8.52 -8.03 4.98
CA VAL A 58 -9.27 -8.97 4.13
C VAL A 58 -8.31 -9.92 3.39
N LYS A 59 -7.31 -9.37 2.69
CA LYS A 59 -6.33 -10.18 1.95
C LYS A 59 -5.53 -11.12 2.84
N LYS A 60 -5.20 -10.72 4.08
CA LYS A 60 -4.55 -11.63 5.04
C LYS A 60 -5.45 -12.80 5.41
N GLY A 61 -6.76 -12.56 5.56
CA GLY A 61 -7.75 -13.60 5.79
C GLY A 61 -7.82 -14.58 4.63
N GLU A 62 -7.92 -14.08 3.40
CA GLU A 62 -7.93 -14.89 2.17
C GLU A 62 -6.65 -15.74 2.03
N VAL A 63 -5.48 -15.15 2.26
CA VAL A 63 -4.20 -15.89 2.27
C VAL A 63 -4.19 -16.98 3.34
N ALA A 64 -4.75 -16.73 4.52
CA ALA A 64 -4.81 -17.73 5.59
C ALA A 64 -5.75 -18.89 5.23
N ALA A 65 -6.94 -18.58 4.70
CA ALA A 65 -7.91 -19.56 4.23
C ALA A 65 -7.33 -20.41 3.10
N GLY A 66 -6.77 -19.78 2.05
CA GLY A 66 -6.14 -20.49 0.94
C GLY A 66 -4.96 -21.36 1.40
N LYS A 67 -4.17 -20.93 2.39
CA LYS A 67 -3.11 -21.78 2.97
C LYS A 67 -3.64 -23.00 3.71
N GLN A 68 -4.82 -22.91 4.32
CA GLN A 68 -5.48 -24.03 4.98
C GLN A 68 -6.03 -25.02 3.95
N GLU A 69 -6.74 -24.54 2.93
CA GLU A 69 -7.25 -25.35 1.82
C GLU A 69 -6.11 -26.08 1.10
N LEU A 70 -5.03 -25.37 0.78
CA LEU A 70 -3.84 -25.94 0.15
C LEU A 70 -3.21 -27.08 0.98
N ARG A 71 -3.36 -27.07 2.31
CA ARG A 71 -2.89 -28.18 3.15
C ARG A 71 -3.81 -29.40 2.99
N ALA A 72 -5.13 -29.20 2.98
CA ALA A 72 -6.10 -30.26 2.77
C ALA A 72 -5.92 -30.93 1.39
N GLU A 73 -5.86 -30.14 0.32
CA GLU A 73 -5.64 -30.63 -1.06
C GLU A 73 -4.35 -31.45 -1.19
N LYS A 74 -3.26 -31.01 -0.54
CA LYS A 74 -2.01 -31.78 -0.51
C LYS A 74 -2.17 -33.14 0.16
N HIS A 75 -3.00 -33.25 1.19
CA HIS A 75 -3.30 -34.53 1.82
C HIS A 75 -4.10 -35.45 0.89
N GLU A 76 -5.09 -34.90 0.20
CA GLU A 76 -5.90 -35.63 -0.79
C GLU A 76 -5.06 -36.13 -1.96
N ARG A 77 -4.25 -35.25 -2.56
CA ARG A 77 -3.28 -35.63 -3.59
C ARG A 77 -2.32 -36.72 -3.13
N ASN A 78 -1.85 -36.67 -1.89
CA ASN A 78 -0.98 -37.71 -1.34
C ASN A 78 -1.73 -39.03 -1.11
N ALA A 79 -3.02 -38.98 -0.76
CA ALA A 79 -3.87 -40.17 -0.67
C ALA A 79 -4.05 -40.81 -2.06
N LEU A 80 -4.31 -40.00 -3.10
CA LEU A 80 -4.36 -40.46 -4.49
C LEU A 80 -3.06 -41.14 -4.90
N ALA A 81 -1.91 -40.54 -4.59
CA ALA A 81 -0.60 -41.14 -4.89
C ALA A 81 -0.38 -42.49 -4.18
N ARG A 82 -0.89 -42.67 -2.96
CA ARG A 82 -0.81 -43.97 -2.26
C ARG A 82 -1.74 -45.01 -2.89
N ALA A 83 -2.96 -44.60 -3.25
CA ALA A 83 -3.91 -45.46 -3.94
C ALA A 83 -3.38 -45.90 -5.31
N GLU A 84 -2.81 -44.98 -6.08
CA GLU A 84 -2.17 -45.24 -7.38
C GLU A 84 -1.08 -46.31 -7.22
N ASN A 85 -0.18 -46.13 -6.24
CA ASN A 85 0.87 -47.11 -5.94
C ASN A 85 0.31 -48.47 -5.50
N ALA A 86 -0.84 -48.52 -4.83
CA ALA A 86 -1.47 -49.77 -4.43
C ALA A 86 -2.03 -50.52 -5.65
N GLU A 87 -2.65 -49.82 -6.60
CA GLU A 87 -3.15 -50.42 -7.85
C GLU A 87 -1.99 -50.90 -8.75
N LEU A 88 -0.92 -50.11 -8.85
CA LEU A 88 0.31 -50.54 -9.54
C LEU A 88 0.89 -51.83 -8.96
N LYS A 89 0.90 -51.98 -7.63
CA LYS A 89 1.37 -53.21 -6.95
C LYS A 89 0.48 -54.42 -7.22
N LYS A 90 -0.82 -54.22 -7.40
CA LYS A 90 -1.77 -55.29 -7.77
C LYS A 90 -1.69 -55.65 -9.26
N GLY A 91 -1.00 -54.85 -10.08
CA GLY A 91 -0.94 -54.99 -11.52
C GLY A 91 -2.15 -54.40 -12.26
N ASP A 92 -3.02 -53.65 -11.57
CA ASP A 92 -4.14 -52.94 -12.21
C ASP A 92 -3.66 -51.61 -12.79
N LEU A 93 -3.24 -51.66 -14.06
CA LEU A 93 -2.79 -50.49 -14.79
C LEU A 93 -3.92 -49.54 -15.18
N ALA A 94 -5.17 -50.02 -15.27
CA ALA A 94 -6.31 -49.19 -15.64
C ALA A 94 -6.72 -48.30 -14.45
N GLY A 95 -6.85 -48.89 -13.26
CA GLY A 95 -7.11 -48.16 -12.02
C GLY A 95 -6.00 -47.18 -11.69
N ALA A 96 -4.73 -47.58 -11.83
CA ALA A 96 -3.59 -46.70 -11.62
C ALA A 96 -3.60 -45.47 -12.56
N ARG A 97 -3.92 -45.64 -13.84
CA ARG A 97 -4.02 -44.51 -14.79
C ARG A 97 -5.12 -43.52 -14.45
N GLN A 98 -6.27 -44.00 -13.99
CA GLN A 98 -7.35 -43.12 -13.53
C GLN A 98 -6.92 -42.29 -12.32
N LEU A 99 -6.22 -42.91 -11.38
CA LEU A 99 -5.70 -42.22 -10.19
C LEU A 99 -4.57 -41.24 -10.53
N ASP A 100 -3.69 -41.55 -11.49
CA ASP A 100 -2.68 -40.61 -11.98
C ASP A 100 -3.33 -39.37 -12.60
N GLN A 101 -4.38 -39.56 -13.42
CA GLN A 101 -5.13 -38.45 -14.00
C GLN A 101 -5.76 -37.57 -12.92
N ALA A 102 -6.49 -38.17 -11.97
CA ALA A 102 -7.08 -37.44 -10.84
C ALA A 102 -6.02 -36.69 -10.03
N ARG A 103 -4.86 -37.30 -9.79
CA ARG A 103 -3.73 -36.68 -9.08
C ARG A 103 -3.13 -35.50 -9.84
N ARG A 104 -3.11 -35.54 -11.18
CA ARG A 104 -2.66 -34.42 -12.02
C ARG A 104 -3.65 -33.28 -11.98
N ASP A 105 -4.95 -33.57 -12.07
CA ASP A 105 -6.01 -32.56 -11.99
C ASP A 105 -5.96 -31.85 -10.63
N GLU A 106 -5.81 -32.60 -9.53
CA GLU A 106 -5.57 -32.07 -8.19
C GLU A 106 -4.28 -31.22 -8.12
N GLN A 107 -3.22 -31.65 -8.79
CA GLN A 107 -1.98 -30.88 -8.84
C GLN A 107 -2.13 -29.57 -9.61
N HIS A 108 -3.01 -29.50 -10.61
CA HIS A 108 -3.36 -28.27 -11.31
C HIS A 108 -4.15 -27.32 -10.40
N ALA A 109 -5.14 -27.81 -9.66
CA ALA A 109 -5.89 -27.02 -8.67
C ALA A 109 -4.95 -26.41 -7.62
N ILE A 110 -4.09 -27.23 -7.00
CA ILE A 110 -3.05 -26.80 -6.05
C ILE A 110 -2.16 -25.68 -6.62
N ASN A 111 -1.85 -25.73 -7.92
CA ASN A 111 -1.00 -24.72 -8.56
C ASN A 111 -1.75 -23.41 -8.82
N GLN A 112 -3.04 -23.48 -9.16
CA GLN A 112 -3.92 -22.31 -9.28
C GLN A 112 -4.07 -21.62 -7.92
N GLN A 113 -4.41 -22.37 -6.87
CA GLN A 113 -4.50 -21.82 -5.51
C GLN A 113 -3.19 -21.15 -5.06
N LYS A 114 -2.04 -21.75 -5.33
CA LYS A 114 -0.73 -21.11 -5.04
C LYS A 114 -0.54 -19.81 -5.79
N HIS A 115 -1.05 -19.70 -7.02
CA HIS A 115 -0.97 -18.47 -7.78
C HIS A 115 -1.83 -17.38 -7.13
N GLU A 116 -3.06 -17.71 -6.72
CA GLU A 116 -3.97 -16.80 -6.02
C GLU A 116 -3.41 -16.32 -4.69
N ILE A 117 -2.91 -17.22 -3.85
CA ILE A 117 -2.25 -16.86 -2.58
C ILE A 117 -1.10 -15.88 -2.81
N ARG A 118 -0.26 -16.13 -3.84
CA ARG A 118 0.85 -15.21 -4.17
C ARG A 118 0.36 -13.87 -4.69
N HIS A 119 -0.74 -13.86 -5.45
CA HIS A 119 -1.36 -12.63 -5.91
C HIS A 119 -1.82 -11.80 -4.71
N ASP A 120 -2.53 -12.40 -3.76
CA ASP A 120 -2.99 -11.68 -2.57
C ASP A 120 -1.85 -11.23 -1.67
N GLU A 121 -0.79 -12.03 -1.54
CA GLU A 121 0.44 -11.61 -0.85
C GLU A 121 1.08 -10.38 -1.50
N LYS A 122 1.08 -10.28 -2.83
CA LYS A 122 1.53 -9.08 -3.55
C LYS A 122 0.62 -7.88 -3.30
N VAL A 123 -0.69 -8.07 -3.34
CA VAL A 123 -1.65 -6.99 -3.03
C VAL A 123 -1.40 -6.46 -1.62
N ILE A 124 -1.20 -7.32 -0.63
CA ILE A 124 -0.84 -6.92 0.73
C ILE A 124 0.46 -6.12 0.74
N ALA A 125 1.49 -6.55 0.01
CA ALA A 125 2.77 -5.86 -0.04
C ALA A 125 2.64 -4.46 -0.63
N HIS A 126 1.94 -4.32 -1.76
CA HIS A 126 1.65 -3.02 -2.37
C HIS A 126 0.88 -2.11 -1.41
N LYS A 127 -0.20 -2.60 -0.80
CA LYS A 127 -0.98 -1.81 0.16
C LYS A 127 -0.23 -1.43 1.42
N LYS A 128 0.78 -2.20 1.83
CA LYS A 128 1.69 -1.78 2.90
C LYS A 128 2.62 -0.66 2.46
N ALA A 129 3.08 -0.68 1.20
CA ALA A 129 3.92 0.37 0.64
C ALA A 129 3.14 1.68 0.50
N ASP A 130 1.96 1.64 -0.13
CA ASP A 130 1.05 2.80 -0.27
C ASP A 130 0.80 3.47 1.09
N LYS A 131 0.41 2.66 2.08
CA LYS A 131 0.20 3.14 3.44
C LYS A 131 1.45 3.77 4.08
N GLN A 132 2.63 3.22 3.80
CA GLN A 132 3.88 3.76 4.34
C GLN A 132 4.24 5.08 3.68
N GLU A 133 4.03 5.20 2.37
CA GLU A 133 4.21 6.45 1.63
C GLU A 133 3.27 7.54 2.16
N ALA A 134 1.98 7.24 2.35
CA ALA A 134 1.02 8.17 2.95
C ALA A 134 1.44 8.64 4.35
N LYS A 135 2.03 7.75 5.15
CA LYS A 135 2.58 8.12 6.47
C LYS A 135 3.80 9.03 6.35
N LEU A 136 4.73 8.72 5.45
CA LEU A 136 5.94 9.51 5.25
C LEU A 136 5.60 10.91 4.76
N ALA A 137 4.72 11.05 3.76
CA ALA A 137 4.24 12.33 3.27
C ALA A 137 3.63 13.19 4.40
N ARG A 138 2.87 12.56 5.32
CA ARG A 138 2.32 13.25 6.49
C ARG A 138 3.40 13.67 7.49
N HIS A 139 4.44 12.87 7.67
CA HIS A 139 5.56 13.19 8.56
C HIS A 139 6.39 14.36 8.01
N GLU A 140 6.64 14.38 6.70
CA GLU A 140 7.33 15.46 6.00
C GLU A 140 6.55 16.77 6.11
N ASP A 141 5.25 16.77 5.79
CA ASP A 141 4.36 17.93 5.93
C ASP A 141 4.34 18.46 7.38
N LYS A 142 4.34 17.57 8.37
CA LYS A 142 4.42 17.96 9.78
C LYS A 142 5.77 18.60 10.14
N ALA A 143 6.87 18.10 9.57
CA ALA A 143 8.20 18.63 9.81
C ALA A 143 8.36 20.02 9.20
N GLU A 144 7.93 20.21 7.95
CA GLU A 144 7.94 21.51 7.26
C GLU A 144 7.15 22.56 8.05
N ARG A 145 5.93 22.22 8.49
CA ARG A 145 5.12 23.11 9.34
C ARG A 145 5.78 23.46 10.67
N HIS A 146 6.50 22.51 11.27
CA HIS A 146 7.24 22.77 12.50
C HIS A 146 8.39 23.74 12.25
N GLU A 147 9.15 23.58 11.17
CA GLU A 147 10.21 24.50 10.79
C GLU A 147 9.69 25.92 10.53
N ASP A 148 8.58 26.04 9.80
CA ASP A 148 7.96 27.34 9.51
C ASP A 148 7.41 28.02 10.78
N LYS A 149 6.86 27.24 11.71
CA LYS A 149 6.48 27.73 13.03
C LYS A 149 7.69 28.28 13.78
N VAL A 150 8.78 27.52 13.86
CA VAL A 150 10.00 27.94 14.56
C VAL A 150 10.58 29.22 13.97
N LYS A 151 10.62 29.34 12.63
CA LYS A 151 11.08 30.56 11.94
C LYS A 151 10.21 31.78 12.29
N ARG A 152 8.87 31.64 12.23
CA ARG A 152 7.94 32.71 12.62
C ARG A 152 8.13 33.14 14.08
N ASP A 153 8.20 32.18 14.99
CA ASP A 153 8.36 32.46 16.42
C ASP A 153 9.69 33.18 16.69
N HIS A 154 10.77 32.77 16.01
CA HIS A 154 12.08 33.41 16.08
C HIS A 154 12.07 34.84 15.55
N ASP A 155 11.40 35.09 14.43
CA ASP A 155 11.33 36.44 13.84
C ASP A 155 10.41 37.37 14.64
N ALA A 156 9.32 36.85 15.21
CA ALA A 156 8.44 37.59 16.12
C ALA A 156 9.16 38.00 17.43
N GLY A 157 10.07 37.17 17.94
CA GLY A 157 10.86 37.48 19.14
C GLY A 157 11.98 38.50 18.94
N LYS A 158 12.26 38.92 17.69
CA LYS A 158 13.24 39.97 17.36
C LYS A 158 12.63 41.37 17.24
N ILE A 159 11.30 41.47 17.31
CA ILE A 159 10.52 42.72 17.28
C ILE A 159 10.24 43.14 18.72
#